data_AF-A0A660LY78-F1
#
_entry.id   AF-A0A660LY78-F1
#
_cell.length_a   1.000
_cell.length_b   1.000
_cell.length_c   1.000
_cell.angle_alpha   90.00
_cell.angle_beta   90.00
_cell.angle_gamma   90.00
#
_symmetry.space_group_name_H-M   'P 1'
#
loop_
_entity.id
_entity.type
_entity.pdbx_description
1 polymer ?
#
loop_
_entity_poly.entity_id
_entity_poly.type
_entity_poly.pdbx_seq_one_letter_code
_entity_poly.pdbx_strand_id
1 'polypeptide(L)'
;QQFAGVRVSKLGFKFGGDSELTASVDVMGCKETLAATTFDAAAKAVNFLPFQNLNATIKEGGVTVANILSCDINFDFGLDGDSYAIGGKGFRTYIDPGIVSISGTIKAFFQNKDLLNKAVNGTESSLELRLEQDDWSLTFKLPELVYERQSPGIDGPRGVNIELPFKAYYRADAGRSASIITLVNNQEQY
;
A
#
# COMPACT_ATOMS: atom_id res chain seq x y z
N GLN A 1 -16.35 20.90 -8.96
CA GLN A 1 -14.96 21.38 -9.13
C GLN A 1 -14.22 20.34 -9.95
N GLN A 2 -13.28 20.75 -10.80
CA GLN A 2 -12.52 19.87 -11.69
C GLN A 2 -11.03 20.15 -11.50
N PHE A 3 -10.22 19.11 -11.42
CA PHE A 3 -8.77 19.22 -11.33
C PHE A 3 -8.15 18.70 -12.62
N ALA A 4 -7.28 19.50 -13.26
CA ALA A 4 -6.55 19.13 -14.46
C ALA A 4 -5.07 18.86 -14.14
N GLY A 5 -4.44 17.98 -14.92
CA GLY A 5 -3.05 17.59 -14.71
C GLY A 5 -2.88 16.84 -13.39
N VAL A 6 -3.71 15.82 -13.14
CA VAL A 6 -3.70 15.08 -11.88
C VAL A 6 -2.73 13.90 -11.96
N ARG A 7 -1.94 13.72 -10.89
CA ARG A 7 -1.10 12.54 -10.68
C ARG A 7 -1.37 11.93 -9.30
N VAL A 8 -1.27 10.61 -9.19
CA VAL A 8 -1.36 9.92 -7.89
C VAL A 8 -0.05 10.11 -7.15
N SER A 9 -0.11 10.71 -5.97
CA SER A 9 1.04 10.97 -5.10
C SER A 9 1.35 9.78 -4.21
N LYS A 10 0.32 9.20 -3.58
CA LYS A 10 0.46 8.08 -2.65
C LYS A 10 -0.67 7.08 -2.79
N LEU A 11 -0.36 5.82 -2.53
CA LEU A 11 -1.33 4.74 -2.36
C LEU A 11 -1.10 4.08 -1.00
N GLY A 12 -2.11 4.09 -0.15
CA GLY A 12 -2.07 3.43 1.16
C GLY A 12 -3.07 2.29 1.21
N PHE A 13 -2.66 1.15 1.75
CA PHE A 13 -3.52 -0.02 1.95
C PHE A 13 -3.41 -0.48 3.40
N LYS A 14 -4.54 -0.72 4.04
CA LYS A 14 -4.61 -1.23 5.42
C LYS A 14 -5.42 -2.51 5.47
N PHE A 15 -4.83 -3.54 6.05
CA PHE A 15 -5.40 -4.87 6.19
C PHE A 15 -5.39 -5.30 7.65
N GLY A 16 -6.43 -6.03 8.07
CA GLY A 16 -6.51 -6.61 9.41
C GLY A 16 -7.02 -5.66 10.50
N GLY A 17 -6.92 -6.12 11.74
CA GLY A 17 -7.56 -5.48 12.90
C GLY A 17 -9.09 -5.60 12.91
N ASP A 18 -9.72 -4.79 13.77
CA ASP A 18 -11.18 -4.74 13.93
C ASP A 18 -11.86 -3.78 12.93
N SER A 19 -11.07 -3.13 12.08
CA SER A 19 -11.52 -2.15 11.09
C SER A 19 -11.72 -2.79 9.71
N GLU A 20 -12.48 -2.12 8.86
CA GLU A 20 -12.62 -2.48 7.44
C GLU A 20 -11.29 -2.33 6.69
N LEU A 21 -11.12 -3.13 5.63
CA LEU A 21 -10.02 -2.94 4.69
C LEU A 21 -10.17 -1.59 4.00
N THR A 22 -9.09 -0.82 3.98
CA THR A 22 -9.11 0.51 3.36
C THR A 22 -8.00 0.64 2.33
N ALA A 23 -8.35 1.28 1.21
CA ALA A 23 -7.41 1.75 0.20
C ALA A 23 -7.56 3.26 0.08
N SER A 24 -6.47 3.99 0.25
CA SER A 24 -6.40 5.44 0.17
C SER A 24 -5.57 5.84 -1.04
N VAL A 25 -6.09 6.79 -1.82
CA VAL A 25 -5.41 7.34 -3.00
C VAL A 25 -5.26 8.84 -2.81
N ASP A 26 -4.03 9.29 -2.66
CA ASP A 26 -3.72 10.72 -2.61
C ASP A 26 -3.41 11.20 -4.01
N VAL A 27 -4.06 12.28 -4.44
CA VAL A 27 -3.87 12.87 -5.77
C VAL A 27 -3.40 14.31 -5.67
N MET A 28 -2.54 14.71 -6.60
CA MET A 28 -2.06 16.08 -6.76
C MET A 28 -2.48 16.60 -8.12
N GLY A 29 -3.19 17.73 -8.15
CA GLY A 29 -3.63 18.39 -9.38
C GLY A 29 -2.87 19.68 -9.67
N CYS A 30 -2.70 20.01 -10.94
CA CYS A 30 -2.05 21.26 -11.37
C CYS A 30 -2.96 22.48 -11.27
N LYS A 31 -4.22 22.32 -11.68
CA LYS A 31 -5.18 23.42 -11.80
C LYS A 31 -6.58 22.98 -11.37
N GLU A 32 -7.20 23.78 -10.51
CA GLU A 32 -8.62 23.67 -10.19
C GLU A 32 -9.45 24.57 -11.11
N THR A 33 -10.62 24.10 -11.52
CA THR A 33 -11.65 24.89 -12.22
C THR A 33 -13.02 24.61 -11.59
N LEU A 34 -13.76 25.68 -11.26
CA LEU A 34 -15.14 25.56 -10.80
C LEU A 34 -16.02 25.19 -12.00
N ALA A 35 -16.68 24.04 -11.95
CA ALA A 35 -17.63 23.60 -12.96
C ALA A 35 -19.05 23.77 -12.42
N ALA A 36 -19.94 24.34 -13.25
CA ALA A 36 -21.35 24.56 -12.92
C ALA A 36 -22.25 23.35 -13.23
N THR A 37 -21.73 22.36 -13.98
CA THR A 37 -22.44 21.16 -14.41
C THR A 37 -21.69 19.91 -13.96
N THR A 38 -22.43 18.80 -13.81
CA THR A 38 -21.85 17.47 -13.54
C THR A 38 -20.86 17.08 -14.64
N PHE A 39 -19.73 16.49 -14.25
CA PHE A 39 -18.68 16.06 -15.18
C PHE A 39 -19.14 14.91 -16.08
N ASP A 40 -19.76 13.89 -15.49
CA ASP A 40 -20.41 12.79 -16.21
C ASP A 40 -21.80 12.53 -15.59
N ALA A 41 -22.84 12.94 -16.32
CA ALA A 41 -24.23 12.73 -15.89
C ALA A 41 -24.71 11.29 -16.11
N ALA A 42 -23.95 10.46 -16.83
CA ALA A 42 -24.27 9.09 -17.17
C ALA A 42 -23.38 8.06 -16.45
N ALA A 43 -22.70 8.48 -15.37
CA ALA A 43 -21.85 7.61 -14.57
C ALA A 43 -22.64 6.37 -14.11
N LYS A 44 -22.12 5.19 -14.47
CA LYS A 44 -22.74 3.91 -14.09
C LYS A 44 -22.26 3.52 -12.69
N ALA A 45 -23.20 3.09 -11.85
CA ALA A 45 -22.84 2.46 -10.60
C ALA A 45 -22.16 1.11 -10.88
N VAL A 46 -21.04 0.86 -10.23
CA VAL A 46 -20.38 -0.45 -10.23
C VAL A 46 -20.90 -1.23 -9.03
N ASN A 47 -21.29 -2.48 -9.26
CA ASN A 47 -21.63 -3.36 -8.15
C ASN A 47 -20.34 -3.76 -7.43
N PHE A 48 -20.17 -3.27 -6.21
CA PHE A 48 -18.95 -3.46 -5.43
C PHE A 48 -19.12 -4.60 -4.44
N LEU A 49 -18.28 -5.63 -4.57
CA LEU A 49 -18.18 -6.72 -3.62
C LEU A 49 -16.87 -6.56 -2.81
N PRO A 50 -16.94 -6.14 -1.54
CA PRO A 50 -15.75 -5.92 -0.73
C PRO A 50 -15.13 -7.24 -0.27
N PHE A 51 -13.80 -7.30 -0.28
CA PHE A 51 -13.07 -8.30 0.49
C PHE A 51 -13.23 -8.06 1.99
N GLN A 52 -13.10 -9.12 2.81
CA GLN A 52 -13.09 -9.04 4.26
C GLN A 52 -11.75 -9.52 4.84
N ASN A 53 -11.46 -9.18 6.09
CA ASN A 53 -10.20 -9.57 6.74
C ASN A 53 -10.05 -11.11 6.80
N LEU A 54 -11.17 -11.83 6.85
CA LEU A 54 -11.21 -13.30 6.84
C LEU A 54 -10.76 -13.91 5.50
N ASN A 55 -10.79 -13.14 4.41
CA ASN A 55 -10.32 -13.55 3.09
C ASN A 55 -8.81 -13.37 2.92
N ALA A 56 -8.12 -12.81 3.92
CA ALA A 56 -6.71 -12.50 3.83
C ALA A 56 -5.83 -13.69 4.23
N THR A 57 -4.83 -13.99 3.40
CA THR A 57 -3.70 -14.87 3.73
C THR A 57 -2.41 -14.09 3.59
N ILE A 58 -1.49 -14.25 4.54
CA ILE A 58 -0.17 -13.62 4.50
C ILE A 58 0.92 -14.69 4.50
N LYS A 59 1.91 -14.52 3.64
CA LYS A 59 3.16 -15.27 3.67
C LYS A 59 4.32 -14.35 3.99
N GLU A 60 5.17 -14.79 4.90
CA GLU A 60 6.41 -14.13 5.27
C GLU A 60 7.58 -15.05 4.93
N GLY A 61 8.55 -14.55 4.16
CA GLY A 61 9.67 -15.36 3.67
C GLY A 61 9.22 -16.59 2.85
N GLY A 62 8.07 -16.49 2.18
CA GLY A 62 7.46 -17.59 1.41
C GLY A 62 6.64 -18.61 2.22
N VAL A 63 6.57 -18.48 3.56
CA VAL A 63 5.81 -19.38 4.43
C VAL A 63 4.53 -18.70 4.90
N THR A 64 3.39 -19.39 4.80
CA THR A 64 2.11 -18.89 5.33
C THR A 64 2.19 -18.70 6.85
N VAL A 65 1.81 -17.52 7.31
CA VAL A 65 1.81 -17.14 8.73
C VAL A 65 0.39 -16.76 9.18
N ALA A 66 0.05 -17.10 10.42
CA ALA A 66 -1.27 -16.85 11.01
C ALA A 66 -1.20 -15.99 12.29
N ASN A 67 -0.04 -15.42 12.59
CA ASN A 67 0.20 -14.58 13.76
C ASN A 67 0.19 -13.08 13.45
N ILE A 68 -0.04 -12.68 12.20
CA ILE A 68 -0.13 -11.28 11.80
C ILE A 68 -1.56 -10.77 12.05
N LEU A 69 -1.65 -9.69 12.82
CA LEU A 69 -2.88 -9.01 13.22
C LEU A 69 -3.29 -7.94 12.22
N SER A 70 -2.32 -7.19 11.70
CA SER A 70 -2.54 -6.16 10.68
C SER A 70 -1.31 -5.97 9.80
N CYS A 71 -1.54 -5.50 8.59
CA CYS A 71 -0.52 -5.13 7.64
C CYS A 71 -0.91 -3.82 6.96
N ASP A 72 -0.02 -2.84 7.01
CA ASP A 72 -0.14 -1.58 6.27
C ASP A 72 0.92 -1.55 5.18
N ILE A 73 0.55 -1.15 3.97
CA ILE A 73 1.45 -0.97 2.83
C ILE A 73 1.22 0.42 2.25
N ASN A 74 2.29 1.19 2.09
CA ASN A 74 2.28 2.53 1.53
C ASN A 74 3.25 2.63 0.35
N PHE A 75 2.74 3.14 -0.77
CA PHE A 75 3.50 3.53 -1.93
C PHE A 75 3.54 5.05 -1.96
N ASP A 76 4.74 5.61 -1.94
CA ASP A 76 4.97 7.04 -2.15
C ASP A 76 5.71 7.21 -3.48
N PHE A 77 5.07 7.89 -4.44
CA PHE A 77 5.66 8.13 -5.76
C PHE A 77 6.66 9.30 -5.75
N GLY A 78 6.88 9.94 -4.60
CA GLY A 78 7.88 10.99 -4.42
C GLY A 78 7.61 12.22 -5.28
N LEU A 79 6.34 12.50 -5.59
CA LEU A 79 6.00 13.60 -6.49
C LEU A 79 6.44 14.95 -5.93
N ASP A 80 7.10 15.73 -6.78
CA ASP A 80 7.43 17.12 -6.50
C ASP A 80 6.40 18.03 -7.18
N GLY A 81 5.69 18.79 -6.34
CA GLY A 81 4.63 19.70 -6.73
C GLY A 81 5.01 21.17 -6.66
N ASP A 82 6.28 21.50 -6.37
CA ASP A 82 6.75 22.89 -6.18
C ASP A 82 7.14 23.56 -7.51
N SER A 83 6.58 23.08 -8.62
CA SER A 83 6.83 23.57 -9.97
C SER A 83 5.87 24.71 -10.33
N TYR A 84 6.17 25.93 -9.87
CA TYR A 84 5.44 27.16 -10.21
C TYR A 84 6.30 28.09 -11.08
N ALA A 85 5.88 28.34 -12.32
CA ALA A 85 6.59 29.25 -13.23
C ALA A 85 6.04 30.68 -13.18
N ILE A 86 6.93 31.66 -13.40
CA ILE A 86 6.54 33.06 -13.64
C ILE A 86 5.59 33.10 -14.84
N GLY A 87 4.42 33.73 -14.68
CA GLY A 87 3.36 33.76 -15.70
C GLY A 87 2.32 32.65 -15.58
N GLY A 88 2.52 31.65 -14.70
CA GLY A 88 1.58 30.54 -14.44
C GLY A 88 0.32 30.90 -13.64
N LYS A 89 0.12 32.18 -13.31
CA LYS A 89 -1.05 32.70 -12.56
C LYS A 89 -1.32 31.99 -11.22
N GLY A 90 -0.27 31.49 -10.57
CA GLY A 90 -0.38 30.77 -9.30
C GLY A 90 -0.79 29.29 -9.42
N PHE A 91 -0.87 28.75 -10.63
CA PHE A 91 -1.08 27.32 -10.85
C PHE A 91 0.26 26.60 -11.02
N ARG A 92 0.28 25.31 -10.65
CA ARG A 92 1.43 24.45 -10.92
C ARG A 92 1.56 24.24 -12.42
N THR A 93 2.78 24.34 -12.92
CA THR A 93 3.10 24.14 -14.34
C THR A 93 3.16 22.65 -14.67
N TYR A 94 3.71 21.84 -13.76
CA TYR A 94 3.93 20.41 -13.91
C TYR A 94 4.02 19.74 -12.53
N ILE A 95 3.98 18.41 -12.49
CA ILE A 95 4.21 17.63 -11.27
C ILE A 95 5.30 16.62 -11.61
N ASP A 96 6.49 16.81 -11.04
CA ASP A 96 7.65 16.01 -11.38
C ASP A 96 7.61 14.66 -10.65
N PRO A 97 7.85 13.53 -11.35
CA PRO A 97 7.92 12.22 -10.70
C PRO A 97 9.23 12.10 -9.93
N GLY A 98 9.17 11.57 -8.71
CA GLY A 98 10.35 11.32 -7.89
C GLY A 98 10.74 9.85 -7.82
N ILE A 99 11.55 9.54 -6.80
CA ILE A 99 11.94 8.18 -6.49
C ILE A 99 10.79 7.53 -5.71
N VAL A 100 10.32 6.39 -6.22
CA VAL A 100 9.28 5.61 -5.54
C VAL A 100 9.85 4.97 -4.28
N SER A 101 9.14 5.08 -3.18
CA SER A 101 9.43 4.36 -1.94
C SER A 101 8.24 3.51 -1.52
N ILE A 102 8.53 2.27 -1.10
CA ILE A 102 7.53 1.32 -0.64
C ILE A 102 7.86 0.99 0.81
N SER A 103 6.94 1.33 1.71
CA SER A 103 7.10 1.13 3.14
C SER A 103 5.82 0.57 3.74
N GLY A 104 5.90 0.11 4.97
CA GLY A 104 4.73 -0.37 5.67
C GLY A 104 5.06 -0.88 7.06
N THR A 105 4.04 -1.38 7.74
CA THR A 105 4.18 -1.93 9.10
C THR A 105 3.37 -3.21 9.21
N ILE A 106 3.96 -4.23 9.81
CA ILE A 106 3.25 -5.45 10.22
C ILE A 106 3.09 -5.41 11.73
N LYS A 107 1.88 -5.69 12.22
CA LYS A 107 1.62 -5.99 13.62
C LYS A 107 1.40 -7.49 13.77
N ALA A 108 2.16 -8.15 14.64
CA ALA A 108 2.05 -9.59 14.84
C ALA A 108 2.07 -9.96 16.33
N PHE A 109 1.47 -11.10 16.67
CA PHE A 109 1.69 -11.73 17.97
C PHE A 109 3.15 -12.16 18.08
N PHE A 110 3.78 -11.78 19.19
CA PHE A 110 5.13 -12.19 19.51
C PHE A 110 5.14 -13.64 19.98
N GLN A 111 5.30 -14.56 19.03
CA GLN A 111 5.40 -16.00 19.31
C GLN A 111 6.86 -16.46 19.45
N ASN A 112 7.75 -15.87 18.66
CA ASN A 112 9.17 -16.19 18.67
C ASN A 112 10.03 -14.97 18.28
N LYS A 113 11.35 -15.14 18.33
CA LYS A 113 12.31 -14.07 18.01
C LYS A 113 12.67 -13.99 16.53
N ASP A 114 12.05 -14.77 15.64
CA ASP A 114 12.54 -14.91 14.25
C ASP A 114 12.40 -13.60 13.47
N LEU A 115 11.22 -12.99 13.49
CA LEU A 115 10.99 -11.70 12.85
C LEU A 115 11.83 -10.58 13.50
N LEU A 116 12.00 -10.62 14.83
CA LEU A 116 12.86 -9.69 15.55
C LEU A 116 14.33 -9.85 15.17
N ASN A 117 14.81 -11.08 15.01
CA ASN A 117 16.17 -11.38 14.59
C ASN A 117 16.40 -10.92 13.14
N LYS A 118 15.41 -11.10 12.24
CA LYS A 118 15.48 -10.55 10.88
C LYS A 118 15.61 -9.03 10.90
N ALA A 119 14.80 -8.34 11.72
CA ALA A 119 14.88 -6.89 11.88
C ALA A 119 16.23 -6.42 12.47
N VAL A 120 16.77 -7.14 13.46
CA VAL A 120 18.07 -6.81 14.07
C VAL A 120 19.23 -7.04 13.11
N ASN A 121 19.19 -8.12 12.33
CA ASN A 121 20.26 -8.49 11.41
C ASN A 121 20.12 -7.84 10.01
N GLY A 122 19.04 -7.09 9.75
CA GLY A 122 18.73 -6.57 8.42
C GLY A 122 18.60 -7.68 7.38
N THR A 123 18.09 -8.85 7.78
CA THR A 123 17.96 -10.00 6.89
C THR A 123 16.84 -9.73 5.89
N GLU A 124 17.17 -9.85 4.61
CA GLU A 124 16.19 -9.75 3.53
C GLU A 124 15.11 -10.83 3.67
N SER A 125 13.87 -10.44 3.41
CA SER A 125 12.72 -11.32 3.40
C SER A 125 11.75 -10.94 2.28
N SER A 126 10.61 -11.64 2.22
CA SER A 126 9.52 -11.35 1.32
C SER A 126 8.19 -11.30 2.07
N LEU A 127 7.23 -10.54 1.53
CA LEU A 127 5.86 -10.49 2.02
C LEU A 127 4.89 -10.67 0.86
N GLU A 128 3.95 -11.59 1.02
CA GLU A 128 2.85 -11.79 0.08
C GLU A 128 1.54 -11.71 0.86
N LEU A 129 0.68 -10.75 0.53
CA LEU A 129 -0.67 -10.65 1.05
C LEU A 129 -1.64 -10.96 -0.09
N ARG A 130 -2.51 -11.95 0.12
CA ARG A 130 -3.54 -12.36 -0.83
C ARG A 130 -4.91 -12.22 -0.21
N LEU A 131 -5.79 -11.50 -0.88
CA LEU A 131 -7.23 -11.50 -0.65
C LEU A 131 -7.88 -12.36 -1.71
N GLU A 132 -8.74 -13.28 -1.29
CA GLU A 132 -9.41 -14.21 -2.21
C GLU A 132 -10.86 -14.44 -1.79
N GLN A 133 -11.75 -14.33 -2.76
CA GLN A 133 -13.18 -14.57 -2.60
C GLN A 133 -13.73 -15.13 -3.91
N ASP A 134 -14.27 -16.35 -3.86
CA ASP A 134 -14.76 -17.09 -5.02
C ASP A 134 -13.71 -17.15 -6.15
N ASP A 135 -14.01 -16.60 -7.33
CA ASP A 135 -13.12 -16.59 -8.50
C ASP A 135 -12.23 -15.32 -8.58
N TRP A 136 -12.36 -14.39 -7.62
CA TRP A 136 -11.63 -13.12 -7.61
C TRP A 136 -10.48 -13.14 -6.61
N SER A 137 -9.36 -12.53 -6.98
CA SER A 137 -8.25 -12.37 -6.04
C SER A 137 -7.47 -11.07 -6.27
N LEU A 138 -6.95 -10.53 -5.18
CA LEU A 138 -6.02 -9.41 -5.18
C LEU A 138 -4.78 -9.83 -4.38
N THR A 139 -3.62 -9.80 -5.01
CA THR A 139 -2.36 -10.19 -4.39
C THR A 139 -1.37 -9.05 -4.44
N PHE A 140 -0.81 -8.71 -3.28
CA PHE A 140 0.32 -7.80 -3.11
C PHE A 140 1.54 -8.64 -2.79
N LYS A 141 2.56 -8.58 -3.64
CA LYS A 141 3.82 -9.27 -3.43
C LYS A 141 4.97 -8.26 -3.37
N LEU A 142 5.69 -8.28 -2.25
CA LEU A 142 6.92 -7.55 -2.00
C LEU A 142 8.05 -8.58 -1.98
N PRO A 143 8.78 -8.77 -3.10
CA PRO A 143 9.73 -9.88 -3.21
C PRO A 143 10.97 -9.69 -2.32
N GLU A 144 11.44 -8.45 -2.20
CA GLU A 144 12.61 -8.07 -1.41
C GLU A 144 12.20 -6.95 -0.44
N LEU A 145 12.28 -7.22 0.85
CA LEU A 145 12.09 -6.23 1.91
C LEU A 145 13.05 -6.48 3.07
N VAL A 146 13.28 -5.43 3.85
CA VAL A 146 13.98 -5.51 5.13
C VAL A 146 13.11 -4.90 6.21
N TYR A 147 13.00 -5.59 7.34
CA TYR A 147 12.37 -5.05 8.54
C TYR A 147 13.32 -4.09 9.24
N GLU A 148 12.77 -2.97 9.68
CA GLU A 148 13.47 -2.01 10.51
C GLU A 148 13.33 -2.40 11.97
N ARG A 149 14.39 -2.13 12.75
CA ARG A 149 14.38 -2.43 14.17
C ARG A 149 13.47 -1.46 14.92
N GLN A 150 12.36 -1.98 15.44
CA GLN A 150 11.54 -1.33 16.45
C GLN A 150 11.64 -2.11 17.76
N SER A 151 11.93 -1.43 18.86
CA SER A 151 11.97 -2.07 20.18
C SER A 151 10.55 -2.53 20.56
N PRO A 152 10.35 -3.80 20.95
CA PRO A 152 9.03 -4.27 21.38
C PRO A 152 8.56 -3.49 22.60
N GLY A 153 7.37 -2.90 22.53
CA GLY A 153 6.69 -2.35 23.70
C GLY A 153 6.08 -3.47 24.55
N ILE A 154 6.10 -3.34 25.88
CA ILE A 154 5.35 -4.23 26.76
C ILE A 154 3.94 -3.69 26.89
N ASP A 155 3.03 -4.19 26.07
CA ASP A 155 1.62 -3.77 26.04
C ASP A 155 0.79 -4.54 27.10
N GLY A 156 1.13 -4.32 28.36
CA GLY A 156 0.36 -4.81 29.51
C GLY A 156 0.41 -6.34 29.75
N PRO A 157 -0.45 -6.88 30.64
CA PRO A 157 -0.42 -8.28 31.07
C PRO A 157 -1.00 -9.28 30.05
N ARG A 158 -1.35 -8.82 28.84
CA ARG A 158 -1.91 -9.64 27.76
C ARG A 158 -0.79 -10.12 26.81
N GLY A 159 -1.12 -10.98 25.84
CA GLY A 159 -0.17 -11.45 24.85
C GLY A 159 0.61 -10.29 24.22
N VAL A 160 1.93 -10.44 24.11
CA VAL A 160 2.82 -9.39 23.60
C VAL A 160 2.66 -9.28 22.09
N ASN A 161 2.40 -8.07 21.60
CA ASN A 161 2.41 -7.76 20.18
C ASN A 161 3.72 -7.07 19.81
N ILE A 162 4.17 -7.28 18.57
CA ILE A 162 5.30 -6.58 18.00
C ILE A 162 4.85 -5.83 16.74
N GLU A 163 5.35 -4.61 16.59
CA GLU A 163 5.22 -3.80 15.38
C GLU A 163 6.56 -3.78 14.66
N LEU A 164 6.52 -4.12 13.38
CA LEU A 164 7.69 -4.29 12.53
C LEU A 164 7.51 -3.43 11.28
N PRO A 165 8.09 -2.21 11.28
CA PRO A 165 8.16 -1.42 10.07
C PRO A 165 9.05 -2.12 9.06
N PHE A 166 8.75 -1.98 7.78
CA PHE A 166 9.56 -2.53 6.70
C PHE A 166 9.71 -1.54 5.55
N LYS A 167 10.77 -1.75 4.77
CA LYS A 167 10.98 -1.10 3.47
C LYS A 167 11.18 -2.17 2.41
N ALA A 168 10.37 -2.11 1.36
CA ALA A 168 10.53 -2.95 0.19
C ALA A 168 11.36 -2.22 -0.86
N TYR A 169 12.18 -2.97 -1.58
CA TYR A 169 13.07 -2.46 -2.60
C TYR A 169 13.19 -3.46 -3.74
N TYR A 170 13.89 -3.07 -4.79
CA TYR A 170 14.32 -3.96 -5.85
C TYR A 170 15.84 -3.95 -5.94
N ARG A 171 16.43 -5.14 -5.96
CA ARG A 171 17.85 -5.36 -6.17
C ARG A 171 18.08 -6.46 -7.21
N ALA A 172 17.55 -7.67 -7.01
CA ALA A 172 17.87 -8.81 -7.84
C ALA A 172 16.69 -9.76 -8.14
N ASP A 173 15.49 -9.47 -7.63
CA ASP A 173 14.31 -10.32 -7.87
C ASP A 173 14.02 -10.56 -9.37
N ALA A 174 13.59 -11.78 -9.69
CA ALA A 174 13.32 -12.23 -11.05
C ALA A 174 12.18 -11.45 -11.74
N GLY A 175 11.23 -10.91 -10.98
CA GLY A 175 10.13 -10.07 -11.44
C GLY A 175 10.53 -8.62 -11.73
N ARG A 176 11.81 -8.25 -11.52
CA ARG A 176 12.37 -6.93 -11.86
C ARG A 176 11.61 -5.74 -11.26
N SER A 177 10.94 -5.95 -10.13
CA SER A 177 10.00 -4.99 -9.54
C SER A 177 10.10 -5.03 -8.01
N ALA A 178 10.01 -3.86 -7.36
CA ALA A 178 9.99 -3.77 -5.89
C ALA A 178 8.65 -4.24 -5.29
N SER A 179 7.60 -4.24 -6.10
CA SER A 179 6.28 -4.76 -5.76
C SER A 179 5.57 -5.27 -7.00
N ILE A 180 4.81 -6.33 -6.86
CA ILE A 180 3.96 -6.90 -7.90
C ILE A 180 2.54 -6.97 -7.33
N ILE A 181 1.61 -6.29 -7.99
CA ILE A 181 0.19 -6.32 -7.63
C ILE A 181 -0.55 -7.05 -8.74
N THR A 182 -1.33 -8.07 -8.39
CA THR A 182 -2.10 -8.87 -9.34
C THR A 182 -3.56 -8.86 -8.92
N LEU A 183 -4.44 -8.40 -9.83
CA LEU A 183 -5.88 -8.42 -9.67
C LEU A 183 -6.49 -9.39 -10.68
N VAL A 184 -7.33 -10.30 -10.19
CA VAL A 184 -8.18 -11.18 -11.00
C VAL A 184 -9.63 -10.76 -10.75
N ASN A 185 -10.31 -10.30 -11.79
CA ASN A 185 -11.70 -9.81 -11.74
C ASN A 185 -12.45 -10.16 -13.05
N ASN A 186 -13.79 -10.13 -13.06
CA ASN A 186 -14.66 -10.36 -14.22
C ASN A 186 -14.82 -9.15 -15.17
N GLN A 187 -14.20 -8.02 -14.89
CA GLN A 187 -14.34 -6.84 -15.74
C GLN A 187 -13.38 -6.94 -16.93
N GLU A 188 -13.93 -7.17 -18.13
CA GLU A 188 -13.15 -7.35 -19.37
C GLU A 188 -12.52 -6.06 -19.92
N GLN A 189 -12.93 -4.87 -19.45
CA GLN A 189 -12.40 -3.59 -19.93
C GLN A 189 -12.27 -2.57 -18.80
N TYR A 190 -11.16 -1.81 -18.83
CA TYR A 190 -10.76 -0.80 -17.85
C TYR A 190 -10.66 0.57 -18.51
#